data_AF-A0A4Q6A635-F1
#
_entry.id   AF-A0A4Q6A635-F1
#
_cell.length_a   1.000
_cell.length_b   1.000
_cell.length_c   1.000
_cell.angle_alpha   90.00
_cell.angle_beta   90.00
_cell.angle_gamma   90.00
#
_symmetry.space_group_name_H-M   'P 1'
#
loop_
_entity.id
_entity.type
_entity.pdbx_description
1 polymer ?
#
loop_
_entity_poly.entity_id
_entity_poly.type
_entity_poly.pdbx_seq_one_letter_code
_entity_poly.pdbx_strand_id
1 'polypeptide(L)' 'HPSLQGLRRFLLGTRDAHGLYQQFGFQPLPNLAPWMQIHKPNVYKETMKID' A
#
# COMPACT_ATOMS: atom_id res chain seq x y z
N HIS A 1 -14.04 1.27 3.29
CA HIS A 1 -14.73 -0.03 3.29
C HIS A 1 -14.26 -0.85 4.49
N PRO A 2 -15.17 -1.34 5.36
CA PRO A 2 -14.80 -2.04 6.59
C PRO A 2 -13.93 -3.30 6.38
N SER A 3 -14.11 -4.04 5.30
CA SER A 3 -13.30 -5.24 5.05
C SER A 3 -11.87 -4.98 4.59
N LEU A 4 -11.53 -3.73 4.24
CA LEU A 4 -10.20 -3.38 3.73
C LEU A 4 -9.24 -2.92 4.84
N GLN A 5 -9.63 -3.10 6.10
CA GLN A 5 -8.76 -2.86 7.25
C GLN A 5 -7.79 -4.03 7.41
N GLY A 6 -6.59 -3.77 7.95
CA GLY A 6 -5.59 -4.82 8.22
C GLY A 6 -4.88 -5.40 7.00
N LEU A 7 -5.12 -4.88 5.79
CA LEU A 7 -4.40 -5.33 4.59
C LEU A 7 -2.91 -4.99 4.68
N ARG A 8 -2.07 -6.01 4.46
CA ARG A 8 -0.61 -5.88 4.44
C ARG A 8 -0.10 -5.08 3.24
N ARG A 9 -0.79 -5.18 2.09
CA ARG A 9 -0.39 -4.50 0.86
C ARG A 9 -1.60 -4.13 0.01
N PHE A 10 -1.58 -2.91 -0.51
CA PHE A 10 -2.37 -2.52 -1.69
C PHE A 10 -1.43 -2.44 -2.89
N LEU A 11 -1.89 -2.89 -4.04
CA LEU A 11 -1.17 -2.80 -5.31
C LEU A 11 -2.04 -2.09 -6.34
N LEU A 12 -1.43 -1.23 -7.14
CA LEU A 12 -2.05 -0.67 -8.33
C LEU A 12 -1.03 -0.53 -9.45
N GLY A 13 -1.49 -0.52 -10.69
CA GLY A 13 -0.68 -0.18 -11.86
C GLY A 13 -1.21 1.11 -12.47
N THR A 14 -0.32 2.07 -12.75
CA THR A 14 -0.69 3.30 -13.43
C THR A 14 0.33 3.67 -14.50
N ARG A 15 -0.12 4.03 -15.70
CA ARG A 15 0.79 4.36 -16.80
C ARG A 15 1.53 5.67 -16.55
N ASP A 16 0.81 6.70 -16.12
CA ASP A 16 1.27 8.09 -16.03
C ASP A 16 0.80 8.82 -14.76
N ALA A 17 -0.17 8.30 -14.01
CA ALA A 17 -0.72 8.96 -12.83
C ALA A 17 0.07 8.68 -11.53
N HIS A 18 1.38 8.39 -11.62
CA HIS A 18 2.21 8.08 -10.44
C HIS A 18 2.18 9.22 -9.41
N GLY A 19 2.33 10.46 -9.87
CA GLY A 19 2.28 11.65 -9.01
C GLY A 19 0.93 11.87 -8.33
N LEU A 20 -0.17 11.44 -8.95
CA LEU A 20 -1.50 11.47 -8.33
C LEU A 20 -1.56 10.46 -7.17
N TYR A 21 -1.15 9.22 -7.40
CA TYR A 21 -1.24 8.16 -6.39
C TYR A 21 -0.24 8.33 -5.23
N GLN A 22 0.88 9.01 -5.46
CA GLN A 22 1.81 9.41 -4.38
C GLN A 22 1.12 10.26 -3.31
N GLN A 23 0.16 11.11 -3.68
CA GLN A 23 -0.60 11.94 -2.73
C GLN A 23 -1.45 11.11 -1.77
N PHE A 24 -1.78 9.87 -2.14
CA PHE A 24 -2.55 8.92 -1.33
C PHE A 24 -1.67 7.89 -0.61
N GLY A 25 -0.34 8.12 -0.56
CA GLY A 25 0.60 7.27 0.16
C GLY A 25 1.11 6.07 -0.62
N PHE A 26 0.76 5.92 -1.90
CA PHE A 26 1.36 4.89 -2.75
C PHE A 26 2.81 5.26 -3.09
N GLN A 27 3.66 4.24 -3.13
CA GLN A 27 5.07 4.36 -3.49
C GLN A 27 5.38 3.45 -4.69
N PRO A 28 6.25 3.86 -5.62
CA PRO A 28 6.68 3.00 -6.72
C PRO A 28 7.28 1.68 -6.24
N LEU A 29 7.05 0.59 -6.98
CA LEU A 29 7.83 -0.63 -6.80
C LEU A 29 9.17 -0.48 -7.53
N PRO A 30 10.31 -0.68 -6.85
CA PRO A 30 11.62 -0.64 -7.51
C PRO A 30 11.69 -1.62 -8.68
N ASN A 31 12.20 -1.14 -9.82
CA ASN A 31 12.44 -1.93 -11.04
C ASN A 31 11.20 -2.60 -11.65
N LEU A 32 9.99 -2.14 -11.30
CA LEU A 32 8.73 -2.72 -11.74
C LEU A 32 7.70 -1.64 -12.10
N ALA A 33 8.03 -0.75 -13.03
CA ALA A 33 7.01 0.10 -13.65
C ALA A 33 5.98 -0.79 -14.37
N PRO A 34 4.66 -0.51 -14.30
CA PRO A 34 3.98 0.69 -13.76
C PRO A 34 3.46 0.56 -12.32
N TRP A 35 4.01 -0.36 -11.53
CA TRP A 35 3.41 -0.76 -10.26
C TRP A 35 3.74 0.20 -9.11
N MET A 36 2.74 0.42 -8.27
CA MET A 36 2.85 1.13 -7.00
C MET A 36 2.20 0.34 -5.86
N GLN A 37 2.61 0.62 -4.63
CA GLN A 37 2.07 -0.03 -3.43
C GLN A 37 1.89 0.91 -2.26
N ILE A 38 0.95 0.55 -1.39
CA ILE A 38 1.01 0.85 0.04
C ILE A 38 1.43 -0.46 0.72
N HIS A 39 2.53 -0.46 1.48
CA HIS A 39 3.05 -1.66 2.12
C HIS A 39 3.17 -1.48 3.64
N LYS A 40 2.43 -2.28 4.40
CA LYS A 40 2.40 -2.29 5.87
C LYS A 40 2.98 -3.61 6.38
N PRO A 41 4.32 -3.79 6.39
CA PRO A 41 4.94 -5.09 6.66
C PRO A 41 4.64 -5.67 8.05
N ASN A 42 4.34 -4.82 9.03
CA ASN A 42 4.14 -5.18 10.43
C ASN A 42 2.67 -5.21 10.88
N VAL A 43 1.70 -5.14 9.96
CA VAL A 43 0.28 -5.00 10.30
C VAL A 43 -0.25 -6.10 11.24
N TYR A 44 0.32 -7.30 11.19
CA TYR A 44 -0.05 -8.43 12.06
C TYR A 44 0.59 -8.40 13.45
N LYS A 45 1.70 -7.66 13.61
CA LYS A 45 2.34 -7.46 14.93
C LYS A 45 1.64 -6.39 15.74
N GLU A 46 1.10 -5.38 15.06
CA GLU A 46 0.34 -4.29 15.68
C GLU A 46 -1.03 -4.76 16.19
N THR A 47 -1.65 -5.73 15.52
CA THR A 47 -2.93 -6.34 15.94
C THR A 47 -2.81 -7.24 17.17
N MET A 48 -1.59 -7.64 17.56
CA MET A 48 -1.33 -8.47 18.74
C MET A 48 -1.06 -7.64 20.01
N LYS A 49 -1.02 -6.30 19.92
CA LYS A 49 -1.08 -5.44 21.11
C LYS A 49 -2.53 -5.37 21.54
N ILE A 50 -2.93 -6.33 22.36
CA ILE A 50 -4.19 -6.30 23.11
C ILE A 50 -3.88 -5.57 24.41
N ASP A 51 -4.50 -4.41 24.59
CA ASP A 51 -4.61 -3.73 25.88
C ASP A 51 -5.58 -4.52 26.80
#